data_AF-A0A941GCM2-F1
#
_entry.id   AF-A0A941GCM2-F1
#
_cell.length_a   1.000
_cell.length_b   1.000
_cell.length_c   1.000
_cell.angle_alpha   90.00
_cell.angle_beta   90.00
_cell.angle_gamma   90.00
#
_symmetry.space_group_name_H-M   'P 1'
#
loop_
_entity.id
_entity.type
_entity.pdbx_description
1 polymer ?
#
loop_
_entity_poly.entity_id
_entity_poly.type
_entity_poly.pdbx_seq_one_letter_code
_entity_poly.pdbx_strand_id
1 'polypeptide(L)'
;SKSALLRVVQDAWYRYLATLGLDGTRTGEPPSPDYIAKIEIPFDHSDVQVLIDSMFLDGSLHPLAVHSVPVAMPSWIKAGVIQDPAALQALVLRGIDSLVEATPAIASSHKDWSEFPKRYGEILARSHGLPGTEGSDPLPVIRERIKALQALSDERLQAWVAAKHYADLILQPVTKGPVMVHHVPRFLRHRRSAGETKLALLVFDGLAFDQWVQIRERLIATTKRFAFDEGTAFAWLPTVTSVSRQALFSGLKPREVEDSIDRTDKEESLWRTFWQNEGVNANEVMYRRALRQASQLDALEAELIDRRPKVVGLVIDEVDERLHK
;
A
#
# COMPACT_ATOMS: atom_id res chain seq x y z
N SER A 1 -3.41 13.16 7.36
CA SER A 1 -3.25 11.78 6.84
C SER A 1 -2.12 11.09 7.57
N LYS A 2 -2.20 9.77 7.79
CA LYS A 2 -1.16 8.94 8.44
C LYS A 2 0.17 8.98 7.66
N SER A 3 0.13 8.96 6.34
CA SER A 3 1.33 9.06 5.48
C SER A 3 2.09 10.37 5.69
N ALA A 4 1.38 11.50 5.77
CA ALA A 4 1.98 12.81 6.01
C ALA A 4 2.65 12.88 7.39
N LEU A 5 2.05 12.24 8.40
CA LEU A 5 2.65 12.13 9.73
C LEU A 5 3.94 11.30 9.68
N LEU A 6 3.92 10.12 9.05
CA LEU A 6 5.10 9.27 8.91
C LEU A 6 6.26 10.00 8.24
N ARG A 7 5.99 10.81 7.21
CA ARG A 7 7.01 11.64 6.55
C ARG A 7 7.60 12.71 7.46
N VAL A 8 6.75 13.40 8.23
CA VAL A 8 7.23 14.37 9.23
C VAL A 8 8.13 13.68 10.25
N VAL A 9 7.76 12.48 10.70
CA VAL A 9 8.57 11.67 11.63
C VAL A 9 9.89 11.24 10.98
N GLN A 10 9.85 10.76 9.74
CA GLN A 10 11.04 10.35 8.97
C GLN A 10 12.03 11.50 8.77
N ASP A 11 11.56 12.68 8.40
CA ASP A 11 12.42 13.86 8.25
C ASP A 11 12.94 14.37 9.58
N ALA A 12 12.10 14.36 10.63
CA ALA A 12 12.53 14.70 11.98
C ALA A 12 13.62 13.74 12.46
N TRP A 13 13.52 12.45 12.15
CA TRP A 13 14.53 11.43 12.48
C TRP A 13 15.87 11.75 11.82
N TYR A 14 15.87 12.02 10.52
CA TYR A 14 17.12 12.37 9.81
C TYR A 14 17.76 13.66 10.32
N ARG A 15 16.95 14.67 10.66
CA ARG A 15 17.47 15.89 11.31
C ARG A 15 18.06 15.59 12.68
N TYR A 16 17.38 14.77 13.48
CA TYR A 16 17.86 14.36 14.79
C TYR A 16 19.21 13.64 14.69
N LEU A 17 19.36 12.69 13.77
CA LEU A 17 20.64 12.03 13.50
C LEU A 17 21.75 13.02 13.09
N ALA A 18 21.43 14.00 12.26
CA ALA A 18 22.39 15.04 11.88
C ALA A 18 22.85 15.88 13.09
N THR A 19 21.98 16.17 14.06
CA THR A 19 22.38 16.85 15.32
C THR A 19 23.36 16.03 16.17
N LEU A 20 23.38 14.70 15.98
CA LEU A 20 24.29 13.78 16.64
C LEU A 20 25.58 13.51 15.83
N GLY A 21 25.77 14.23 14.70
CA GLY A 21 26.92 14.06 13.81
C GLY A 21 26.87 12.79 12.96
N LEU A 22 25.69 12.19 12.80
CA LEU A 22 25.48 11.01 11.94
C LEU A 22 25.01 11.46 10.56
N ASP A 23 25.96 11.64 9.65
CA ASP A 23 25.69 11.90 8.23
C ASP A 23 25.72 10.61 7.41
N GLY A 24 24.83 10.51 6.42
CA GLY A 24 24.65 9.29 5.66
C GLY A 24 23.74 9.42 4.45
N THR A 25 23.59 8.32 3.74
CA THR A 25 22.69 8.21 2.59
C THR A 25 21.33 7.70 3.07
N ARG A 26 20.24 8.39 2.71
CA ARG A 26 18.89 7.89 2.99
C ARG A 26 18.68 6.59 2.21
N THR A 27 18.22 5.54 2.90
CA THR A 27 17.95 4.23 2.26
C THR A 27 16.56 4.16 1.64
N GLY A 28 15.75 5.22 1.79
CA GLY A 28 14.41 5.39 1.26
C GLY A 28 14.25 6.76 0.58
N GLU A 29 13.21 7.51 0.94
CA GLU A 29 12.83 8.77 0.29
C GLU A 29 13.95 9.85 0.25
N PRO A 30 14.01 10.68 -0.81
CA PRO A 30 14.93 11.82 -0.90
C PRO A 30 14.61 12.92 0.14
N PRO A 31 15.54 13.88 0.36
CA PRO A 31 15.32 14.99 1.29
C PRO A 31 14.05 15.79 0.99
N SER A 32 13.31 16.05 2.06
CA SER A 32 12.09 16.80 2.01
C SER A 32 12.35 18.30 1.83
N PRO A 33 11.42 19.05 1.22
CA PRO A 33 11.59 20.47 0.97
C PRO A 33 11.53 21.28 2.28
N ASP A 34 12.22 22.42 2.33
CA ASP A 34 12.41 23.26 3.53
C ASP A 34 11.14 23.78 4.22
N TYR A 35 9.95 23.63 3.63
CA TYR A 35 8.69 24.19 4.13
C TYR A 35 7.81 23.21 4.92
N ILE A 36 8.20 21.95 5.13
CA ILE A 36 7.52 21.10 6.11
C ILE A 36 7.79 21.68 7.50
N ALA A 37 6.73 21.91 8.27
CA ALA A 37 6.84 22.35 9.66
C ALA A 37 7.93 21.53 10.35
N LYS A 38 8.97 22.22 10.85
CA LYS A 38 10.05 21.57 11.59
C LYS A 38 9.49 21.16 12.94
N ILE A 39 8.88 19.98 12.98
CA ILE A 39 8.45 19.37 14.22
C ILE A 39 9.69 18.77 14.85
N GLU A 40 9.98 19.22 16.07
CA GLU A 40 10.92 18.57 16.96
C GLU A 40 10.19 17.44 17.68
N ILE A 41 10.73 16.24 17.52
CA ILE A 41 10.22 15.04 18.19
C ILE A 41 11.25 14.66 19.25
N PRO A 42 10.84 14.45 20.51
CA PRO A 42 11.75 14.04 21.58
C PRO A 42 12.09 12.56 21.44
N PHE A 43 12.96 12.23 20.49
CA PHE A 43 13.37 10.85 20.21
C PHE A 43 14.13 10.20 21.37
N ASP A 44 14.66 10.99 22.29
CA ASP A 44 15.30 10.57 23.52
C ASP A 44 14.32 10.10 24.62
N HIS A 45 13.02 10.35 24.45
CA HIS A 45 11.98 9.85 25.36
C HIS A 45 11.72 8.36 25.13
N SER A 46 11.68 7.55 26.21
CA SER A 46 11.54 6.08 26.14
C SER A 46 10.33 5.62 25.33
N ASP A 47 9.18 6.25 25.54
CA ASP A 47 7.94 5.86 24.85
C ASP A 47 8.03 6.14 23.33
N VAL A 48 8.75 7.20 22.94
CA VAL A 48 9.00 7.52 21.53
C VAL A 48 9.96 6.50 20.93
N GLN A 49 10.98 6.07 21.66
CA GLN A 49 11.94 5.07 21.19
C GLN A 49 11.26 3.74 20.83
N VAL A 50 10.34 3.26 21.67
CA VAL A 50 9.59 2.03 21.42
C VAL A 50 8.76 2.12 20.14
N LEU A 51 8.11 3.27 19.91
CA LEU A 51 7.33 3.51 18.70
C LEU A 51 8.21 3.56 17.46
N ILE A 52 9.35 4.24 17.54
CA ILE A 52 10.28 4.41 16.42
C ILE A 52 10.95 3.09 16.04
N ASP A 53 11.36 2.28 17.02
CA ASP A 53 11.90 0.94 16.77
C ASP A 53 10.86 0.07 16.06
N SER A 54 9.62 0.08 16.53
CA SER A 54 8.51 -0.63 15.89
C SER A 54 8.29 -0.19 14.44
N MET A 55 8.40 1.11 14.15
CA MET A 55 8.26 1.65 12.79
C MET A 55 9.43 1.27 11.86
N PHE A 56 10.65 1.11 12.36
CA PHE A 56 11.76 0.59 11.55
C PHE A 56 11.60 -0.90 11.27
N LEU A 57 11.13 -1.66 12.26
CA LEU A 57 10.88 -3.10 12.15
C LEU A 57 9.73 -3.41 11.19
N ASP A 58 8.63 -2.65 11.26
CA ASP A 58 7.45 -2.85 10.41
C ASP A 58 7.56 -2.24 9.01
N GLY A 59 8.62 -1.49 8.75
CA GLY A 59 8.92 -0.90 7.46
C GLY A 59 8.39 0.52 7.24
N SER A 60 7.59 1.07 8.16
CA SER A 60 7.01 2.42 8.07
C SER A 60 8.05 3.54 8.07
N LEU A 61 9.22 3.29 8.67
CA LEU A 61 10.39 4.18 8.61
C LEU A 61 11.60 3.47 7.99
N HIS A 62 12.44 4.28 7.35
CA HIS A 62 13.65 3.89 6.64
C HIS A 62 14.90 4.35 7.39
N PRO A 63 15.85 3.45 7.69
CA PRO A 63 17.07 3.81 8.39
C PRO A 63 17.97 4.73 7.55
N LEU A 64 18.96 5.35 8.19
CA LEU A 64 20.03 6.10 7.51
C LEU A 64 21.25 5.20 7.31
N ALA A 65 21.75 5.08 6.08
CA ALA A 65 23.00 4.38 5.81
C ALA A 65 24.18 5.29 6.17
N VAL A 66 24.94 4.92 7.20
CA VAL A 66 26.05 5.72 7.75
C VAL A 66 27.37 4.96 7.63
N HIS A 67 28.47 5.68 7.43
CA HIS A 67 29.79 5.06 7.33
C HIS A 67 30.32 4.53 8.67
N SER A 68 29.95 5.18 9.77
CA SER A 68 30.31 4.76 11.13
C SER A 68 29.29 5.28 12.14
N VAL A 69 29.17 4.60 13.28
CA VAL A 69 28.38 5.06 14.43
C VAL A 69 29.35 5.25 15.60
N PRO A 70 29.44 6.46 16.19
CA PRO A 70 30.30 6.71 17.34
C PRO A 70 30.03 5.74 18.50
N VAL A 71 31.08 5.29 19.20
CA VAL A 71 30.96 4.32 20.31
C VAL A 71 30.13 4.86 21.48
N ALA A 72 30.15 6.18 21.69
CA ALA A 72 29.36 6.86 22.73
C ALA A 72 27.86 6.98 22.40
N MET A 73 27.42 6.48 21.24
CA MET A 73 26.03 6.61 20.81
C MET A 73 25.12 5.66 21.61
N PRO A 74 23.97 6.15 22.12
CA PRO A 74 22.95 5.30 22.72
C PRO A 74 22.59 4.10 21.84
N SER A 75 22.45 2.92 22.45
CA SER A 75 22.20 1.66 21.74
C SER A 75 20.91 1.69 20.92
N TRP A 76 19.88 2.42 21.37
CA TRP A 76 18.58 2.52 20.71
C TRP A 76 18.65 3.24 19.35
N ILE A 77 19.63 4.12 19.12
CA ILE A 77 19.81 4.82 17.83
C ILE A 77 20.15 3.83 16.71
N LYS A 78 20.76 2.68 17.06
CA LYS A 78 21.11 1.62 16.10
C LYS A 78 19.91 1.05 15.35
N ALA A 79 18.69 1.22 15.86
CA ALA A 79 17.47 0.79 15.16
C ALA A 79 17.23 1.58 13.85
N GLY A 80 17.63 2.85 13.82
CA GLY A 80 17.39 3.76 12.68
C GLY A 80 18.62 4.11 11.85
N VAL A 81 19.73 3.38 12.02
CA VAL A 81 20.95 3.53 11.22
C VAL A 81 21.45 2.16 10.76
N ILE A 82 22.01 2.08 9.55
CA ILE A 82 22.66 0.88 9.02
C ILE A 82 24.09 1.21 8.60
N GLN A 83 25.05 0.33 8.92
CA GLN A 83 26.48 0.55 8.62
C GLN A 83 26.94 -0.21 7.38
N ASP A 84 26.32 -1.35 7.11
CA ASP A 84 26.69 -2.24 6.01
C ASP A 84 25.45 -3.00 5.50
N PRO A 85 25.56 -3.69 4.34
CA PRO A 85 24.48 -4.53 3.83
C PRO A 85 24.01 -5.61 4.82
N ALA A 86 24.88 -6.13 5.69
CA ALA A 86 24.53 -7.17 6.65
C ALA A 86 23.59 -6.63 7.75
N ALA A 87 23.75 -5.39 8.18
CA ALA A 87 22.86 -4.72 9.12
C ALA A 87 21.44 -4.56 8.54
N LEU A 88 21.32 -4.25 7.25
CA LEU A 88 20.03 -4.16 6.57
C LEU A 88 19.36 -5.54 6.45
N GLN A 89 20.13 -6.58 6.13
CA GLN A 89 19.64 -7.96 6.11
C GLN A 89 19.14 -8.40 7.49
N ALA A 90 19.89 -8.09 8.55
CA ALA A 90 19.49 -8.38 9.93
C ALA A 90 18.20 -7.63 10.32
N LEU A 91 18.03 -6.39 9.87
CA LEU A 91 16.79 -5.63 10.07
C LEU A 91 15.59 -6.30 9.37
N VAL A 92 15.76 -6.75 8.12
CA VAL A 92 14.72 -7.49 7.40
C VAL A 92 14.34 -8.78 8.12
N LEU A 93 15.33 -9.56 8.59
CA LEU A 93 15.07 -10.79 9.35
C LEU A 93 14.29 -10.53 10.65
N ARG A 94 14.66 -9.50 11.42
CA ARG A 94 13.89 -9.10 12.61
C ARG A 94 12.48 -8.64 12.27
N GLY A 95 12.29 -7.94 11.15
CA GLY A 95 10.98 -7.56 10.64
C GLY A 95 10.11 -8.77 10.33
N ILE A 96 10.67 -9.79 9.67
CA ILE A 96 9.98 -11.05 9.41
C ILE A 96 9.59 -11.74 10.71
N ASP A 97 10.50 -11.81 11.69
CA ASP A 97 10.21 -12.43 12.99
C ASP A 97 9.08 -11.70 13.73
N SER A 98 9.08 -10.36 13.71
CA SER A 98 7.99 -9.55 14.23
C SER A 98 6.65 -9.82 13.52
N LEU A 99 6.67 -10.05 12.20
CA LEU A 99 5.47 -10.41 11.45
C LEU A 99 4.96 -11.81 11.79
N VAL A 100 5.85 -12.78 12.01
CA VAL A 100 5.48 -14.13 12.44
C VAL A 100 4.72 -14.07 13.77
N GLU A 101 5.24 -13.31 14.73
CA GLU A 101 4.58 -13.10 16.02
C GLU A 101 3.25 -12.35 15.88
N ALA A 102 3.20 -11.35 15.00
CA ALA A 102 2.02 -10.51 14.77
C ALA A 102 1.04 -11.09 13.74
N THR A 103 1.26 -12.31 13.22
CA THR A 103 0.38 -12.87 12.18
C THR A 103 -1.02 -13.06 12.78
N PRO A 104 -2.09 -12.49 12.18
CA PRO A 104 -3.44 -12.57 12.72
C PRO A 104 -3.89 -14.03 12.93
N ALA A 105 -4.63 -14.26 14.01
CA ALA A 105 -5.18 -15.56 14.38
C ALA A 105 -6.64 -15.68 13.94
N ILE A 106 -7.23 -16.86 14.15
CA ILE A 106 -8.64 -17.12 13.83
C ILE A 106 -9.60 -16.18 14.58
N ALA A 107 -9.27 -15.76 15.80
CA ALA A 107 -10.08 -14.84 16.60
C ALA A 107 -9.81 -13.35 16.28
N SER A 108 -8.84 -13.06 15.41
CA SER A 108 -8.49 -11.69 15.06
C SER A 108 -9.60 -11.01 14.26
N SER A 109 -9.67 -9.69 14.39
CA SER A 109 -10.63 -8.88 13.65
C SER A 109 -10.21 -8.72 12.19
N HIS A 110 -11.14 -8.30 11.32
CA HIS A 110 -10.79 -7.94 9.94
C HIS A 110 -9.79 -6.77 9.85
N LYS A 111 -9.69 -5.95 10.91
CA LYS A 111 -8.75 -4.83 10.96
C LYS A 111 -7.32 -5.32 11.14
N ASP A 112 -7.12 -6.37 11.93
CA ASP A 112 -5.80 -6.99 12.09
C ASP A 112 -5.34 -7.59 10.75
N TRP A 113 -6.26 -8.28 10.07
CA TRP A 113 -6.06 -8.76 8.69
C TRP A 113 -5.91 -7.65 7.64
N SER A 114 -6.38 -6.43 7.93
CA SER A 114 -6.21 -5.26 7.08
C SER A 114 -4.84 -4.59 7.29
N GLU A 115 -4.33 -4.55 8.52
CA GLU A 115 -3.00 -3.97 8.81
C GLU A 115 -1.85 -4.90 8.43
N PHE A 116 -2.01 -6.21 8.62
CA PHE A 116 -0.98 -7.21 8.32
C PHE A 116 -0.37 -7.10 6.90
N PRO A 117 -1.14 -7.08 5.80
CA PRO A 117 -0.59 -7.03 4.45
C PRO A 117 0.20 -5.73 4.16
N LYS A 118 -0.10 -4.63 4.86
CA LYS A 118 0.67 -3.39 4.72
C LYS A 118 2.10 -3.61 5.23
N ARG A 119 2.23 -4.09 6.48
CA ARG A 119 3.53 -4.39 7.10
C ARG A 119 4.28 -5.49 6.33
N TYR A 120 3.56 -6.51 5.88
CA TYR A 120 4.13 -7.58 5.06
C TYR A 120 4.66 -7.05 3.73
N GLY A 121 3.91 -6.20 3.04
CA GLY A 121 4.33 -5.54 1.80
C GLY A 121 5.58 -4.67 1.95
N GLU A 122 5.70 -3.89 3.03
CA GLU A 122 6.90 -3.08 3.30
C GLU A 122 8.15 -3.97 3.48
N ILE A 123 8.02 -5.07 4.24
CA ILE A 123 9.14 -6.00 4.47
C ILE A 123 9.52 -6.73 3.18
N LEU A 124 8.55 -7.17 2.39
CA LEU A 124 8.79 -7.75 1.07
C LEU A 124 9.51 -6.76 0.14
N ALA A 125 9.02 -5.53 0.02
CA ALA A 125 9.62 -4.48 -0.78
C ALA A 125 11.08 -4.21 -0.37
N ARG A 126 11.34 -4.14 0.95
CA ARG A 126 12.70 -3.98 1.49
C ARG A 126 13.59 -5.18 1.18
N SER A 127 13.04 -6.40 1.26
CA SER A 127 13.79 -7.63 0.93
C SER A 127 14.23 -7.66 -0.53
N HIS A 128 13.39 -7.16 -1.46
CA HIS A 128 13.72 -7.05 -2.88
C HIS A 128 14.80 -5.98 -3.18
N GLY A 129 14.93 -4.98 -2.32
CA GLY A 129 15.96 -3.93 -2.43
C GLY A 129 17.33 -4.31 -1.86
N LEU A 130 17.49 -5.50 -1.28
CA LEU A 130 18.78 -5.93 -0.72
C LEU A 130 19.81 -6.15 -1.83
N PRO A 131 21.03 -5.58 -1.72
CA PRO A 131 22.10 -5.84 -2.68
C PRO A 131 22.54 -7.30 -2.58
N GLY A 132 22.70 -7.96 -3.74
CA GLY A 132 23.33 -9.28 -3.80
C GLY A 132 24.80 -9.17 -3.39
N THR A 133 25.16 -9.69 -2.22
CA THR A 133 26.56 -9.72 -1.76
C THR A 133 27.25 -10.97 -2.28
N GLU A 134 28.29 -10.81 -3.11
CA GLU A 134 29.22 -11.89 -3.45
C GLU A 134 29.90 -12.40 -2.17
N GLY A 135 29.70 -13.67 -1.81
CA GLY A 135 30.50 -14.36 -0.78
C GLY A 135 29.73 -15.04 0.35
N SER A 136 28.49 -14.66 0.64
CA SER A 136 27.58 -15.40 1.52
C SER A 136 26.17 -14.88 1.29
N ASP A 137 25.51 -15.36 0.25
CA ASP A 137 24.17 -14.91 -0.10
C ASP A 137 23.20 -15.25 1.04
N PRO A 138 22.67 -14.28 1.80
CA PRO A 138 21.64 -14.50 2.83
C PRO A 138 20.24 -14.39 2.23
N LEU A 139 20.11 -14.06 0.94
CA LEU A 139 18.85 -14.08 0.21
C LEU A 139 18.15 -15.44 0.25
N PRO A 140 18.83 -16.62 0.31
CA PRO A 140 18.15 -17.90 0.51
C PRO A 140 17.47 -17.98 1.87
N VAL A 141 18.14 -17.55 2.95
CA VAL A 141 17.56 -17.59 4.31
C VAL A 141 16.36 -16.64 4.41
N ILE A 142 16.49 -15.41 3.90
CA ILE A 142 15.40 -14.43 3.86
C ILE A 142 14.23 -14.97 3.03
N ARG A 143 14.49 -15.54 1.85
CA ARG A 143 13.46 -16.15 1.00
C ARG A 143 12.75 -17.30 1.70
N GLU A 144 13.47 -18.19 2.37
CA GLU A 144 12.85 -19.28 3.13
C GLU A 144 12.01 -18.79 4.31
N ARG A 145 12.48 -17.76 5.03
CA ARG A 145 11.71 -17.13 6.13
C ARG A 145 10.43 -16.46 5.61
N ILE A 146 10.49 -15.77 4.47
CA ILE A 146 9.33 -15.17 3.80
C ILE A 146 8.34 -16.26 3.38
N LYS A 147 8.80 -17.35 2.75
CA LYS A 147 7.94 -18.48 2.38
C LYS A 147 7.26 -19.11 3.59
N ALA A 148 7.99 -19.28 4.70
CA ALA A 148 7.41 -19.81 5.93
C ALA A 148 6.35 -18.87 6.51
N LEU A 149 6.59 -17.56 6.51
CA LEU A 149 5.60 -16.56 6.92
C LEU A 149 4.37 -16.59 6.01
N GLN A 150 4.57 -16.67 4.69
CA GLN A 150 3.47 -16.80 3.72
C GLN A 150 2.61 -18.02 4.02
N ALA A 151 3.23 -19.21 4.14
CA ALA A 151 2.51 -20.45 4.43
C ALA A 151 1.71 -20.36 5.74
N LEU A 152 2.31 -19.77 6.79
CA LEU A 152 1.63 -19.53 8.07
C LEU A 152 0.43 -18.59 7.91
N SER A 153 0.61 -17.47 7.19
CA SER A 153 -0.45 -16.50 6.97
C SER A 153 -1.59 -17.09 6.12
N ASP A 154 -1.26 -17.91 5.12
CA ASP A 154 -2.23 -18.59 4.25
C ASP A 154 -3.07 -19.59 5.05
N GLU A 155 -2.43 -20.41 5.89
CA GLU A 155 -3.12 -21.35 6.78
C GLU A 155 -4.10 -20.62 7.73
N ARG A 156 -3.63 -19.56 8.39
CA ARG A 156 -4.44 -18.79 9.34
C ARG A 156 -5.58 -18.05 8.64
N LEU A 157 -5.33 -17.50 7.45
CA LEU A 157 -6.38 -16.83 6.66
C LEU A 157 -7.44 -17.83 6.21
N GLN A 158 -7.04 -19.02 5.76
CA GLN A 158 -7.97 -20.09 5.40
C GLN A 158 -8.83 -20.51 6.61
N ALA A 159 -8.22 -20.66 7.79
CA ALA A 159 -8.95 -20.96 9.03
C ALA A 159 -9.95 -19.83 9.39
N TRP A 160 -9.53 -18.57 9.23
CA TRP A 160 -10.37 -17.39 9.48
C TRP A 160 -11.56 -17.31 8.50
N VAL A 161 -11.34 -17.64 7.23
CA VAL A 161 -12.40 -17.77 6.20
C VAL A 161 -13.34 -18.93 6.54
N ALA A 162 -12.81 -20.09 6.92
CA ALA A 162 -13.59 -21.27 7.29
C ALA A 162 -14.49 -21.00 8.51
N ALA A 163 -14.01 -20.21 9.47
CA ALA A 163 -14.75 -19.74 10.63
C ALA A 163 -15.81 -18.66 10.33
N LYS A 164 -16.09 -18.39 9.04
CA LYS A 164 -17.13 -17.47 8.54
C LYS A 164 -16.90 -15.98 8.80
N HIS A 165 -15.77 -15.58 9.37
CA HIS A 165 -15.45 -14.17 9.56
C HIS A 165 -15.36 -13.37 8.25
N TYR A 166 -14.94 -14.00 7.15
CA TYR A 166 -14.91 -13.36 5.82
C TYR A 166 -16.31 -13.02 5.29
N ALA A 167 -17.32 -13.84 5.61
CA ALA A 167 -18.70 -13.61 5.16
C ALA A 167 -19.31 -12.35 5.81
N ASP A 168 -18.90 -12.04 7.05
CA ASP A 168 -19.38 -10.87 7.79
C ASP A 168 -18.83 -9.54 7.26
N LEU A 169 -17.81 -9.58 6.39
CA LEU A 169 -17.21 -8.39 5.78
C LEU A 169 -18.22 -7.60 4.92
N ILE A 170 -19.20 -8.29 4.35
CA ILE A 170 -20.27 -7.70 3.53
C ILE A 170 -21.15 -6.73 4.34
N LEU A 171 -21.22 -6.92 5.66
CA LEU A 171 -22.04 -6.11 6.56
C LEU A 171 -21.30 -4.88 7.11
N GLN A 172 -20.00 -4.75 6.81
CA GLN A 172 -19.19 -3.68 7.40
C GLN A 172 -19.53 -2.30 6.81
N PRO A 173 -19.58 -1.26 7.64
CA PRO A 173 -19.90 0.09 7.20
C PRO A 173 -18.78 0.67 6.34
N VAL A 174 -19.15 1.56 5.41
CA VAL A 174 -18.21 2.21 4.47
C VAL A 174 -17.68 3.56 4.98
N THR A 175 -18.14 4.03 6.14
CA THR A 175 -17.93 5.40 6.63
C THR A 175 -16.46 5.73 6.91
N LYS A 176 -15.66 4.75 7.31
CA LYS A 176 -14.22 4.92 7.62
C LYS A 176 -13.30 4.43 6.51
N GLY A 177 -13.86 3.99 5.39
CA GLY A 177 -13.15 3.34 4.29
C GLY A 177 -13.89 2.09 3.80
N PRO A 178 -13.65 1.65 2.56
CA PRO A 178 -14.27 0.45 2.02
C PRO A 178 -13.60 -0.81 2.57
N VAL A 179 -14.32 -1.63 3.31
CA VAL A 179 -13.79 -2.92 3.80
C VAL A 179 -13.70 -3.97 2.69
N MET A 180 -14.56 -3.91 1.68
CA MET A 180 -14.52 -4.82 0.54
C MET A 180 -14.52 -4.04 -0.77
N VAL A 181 -14.03 -4.64 -1.84
CA VAL A 181 -13.93 -3.99 -3.17
C VAL A 181 -15.28 -3.45 -3.67
N HIS A 182 -16.39 -4.16 -3.44
CA HIS A 182 -17.72 -3.67 -3.81
C HIS A 182 -18.23 -2.50 -2.96
N HIS A 183 -17.57 -2.17 -1.85
CA HIS A 183 -17.86 -0.97 -1.08
C HIS A 183 -17.19 0.29 -1.65
N VAL A 184 -16.22 0.15 -2.56
CA VAL A 184 -15.42 1.26 -3.10
C VAL A 184 -16.30 2.33 -3.78
N PRO A 185 -17.25 2.01 -4.68
CA PRO A 185 -18.08 3.05 -5.31
C PRO A 185 -18.91 3.85 -4.29
N ARG A 186 -19.47 3.18 -3.29
CA ARG A 186 -20.24 3.82 -2.21
C ARG A 186 -19.37 4.74 -1.35
N PHE A 187 -18.15 4.32 -1.05
CA PHE A 187 -17.18 5.15 -0.35
C PHE A 187 -16.81 6.40 -1.16
N LEU A 188 -16.53 6.25 -2.45
CA LEU A 188 -16.24 7.38 -3.35
C LEU A 188 -17.43 8.35 -3.45
N ARG A 189 -18.65 7.82 -3.52
CA ARG A 189 -19.88 8.62 -3.48
C ARG A 189 -20.01 9.43 -2.18
N HIS A 190 -19.65 8.84 -1.04
CA HIS A 190 -19.64 9.56 0.24
C HIS A 190 -18.63 10.71 0.22
N ARG A 191 -17.41 10.49 -0.27
CA ARG A 191 -16.40 11.55 -0.44
C ARG A 191 -16.87 12.68 -1.35
N ARG A 192 -17.55 12.36 -2.45
CA ARG A 192 -18.16 13.35 -3.33
C ARG A 192 -19.23 14.18 -2.63
N SER A 193 -20.07 13.53 -1.83
CA SER A 193 -21.10 14.20 -1.03
C SER A 193 -20.50 15.14 0.03
N ALA A 194 -19.27 14.87 0.46
CA ALA A 194 -18.49 15.72 1.38
C ALA A 194 -17.73 16.87 0.68
N GLY A 195 -17.86 17.03 -0.64
CA GLY A 195 -17.29 18.16 -1.39
C GLY A 195 -16.24 17.79 -2.45
N GLU A 196 -15.85 16.52 -2.58
CA GLU A 196 -14.88 16.08 -3.59
C GLU A 196 -15.53 15.96 -4.99
N THR A 197 -15.59 17.07 -5.72
CA THR A 197 -16.37 17.20 -6.96
C THR A 197 -15.78 16.50 -8.19
N LYS A 198 -14.51 16.06 -8.16
CA LYS A 198 -13.87 15.26 -9.21
C LYS A 198 -13.22 14.03 -8.59
N LEU A 199 -13.46 12.87 -9.19
CA LEU A 199 -12.98 11.58 -8.71
C LEU A 199 -12.34 10.79 -9.84
N ALA A 200 -11.20 10.17 -9.57
CA ALA A 200 -10.56 9.20 -10.44
C ALA A 200 -10.26 7.94 -9.63
N LEU A 201 -10.78 6.80 -10.08
CA LEU A 201 -10.49 5.47 -9.57
C LEU A 201 -9.52 4.79 -10.51
N LEU A 202 -8.30 4.53 -10.05
CA LEU A 202 -7.28 3.81 -10.79
C LEU A 202 -7.17 2.39 -10.22
N VAL A 203 -7.35 1.40 -11.08
CA VAL A 203 -7.27 -0.03 -10.73
C VAL A 203 -6.06 -0.61 -11.45
N PHE A 204 -5.04 -0.96 -10.68
CA PHE A 204 -3.87 -1.69 -11.18
C PHE A 204 -4.14 -3.18 -11.01
N ASP A 205 -4.41 -3.86 -12.12
CA ASP A 205 -4.80 -5.27 -12.10
C ASP A 205 -3.61 -6.17 -11.78
N GLY A 206 -3.79 -7.12 -10.86
CA GLY A 206 -2.72 -8.03 -10.41
C GLY A 206 -1.58 -7.40 -9.61
N LEU A 207 -1.70 -6.15 -9.13
CA LEU A 207 -0.65 -5.47 -8.38
C LEU A 207 -0.56 -5.97 -6.92
N ALA A 208 0.62 -6.41 -6.51
CA ALA A 208 0.92 -6.80 -5.14
C ALA A 208 1.28 -5.61 -4.23
N PHE A 209 1.16 -5.78 -2.91
CA PHE A 209 1.39 -4.70 -1.94
C PHE A 209 2.83 -4.18 -1.93
N ASP A 210 3.82 -5.06 -2.09
CA ASP A 210 5.23 -4.71 -2.20
C ASP A 210 5.53 -3.89 -3.46
N GLN A 211 4.82 -4.16 -4.57
CA GLN A 211 4.91 -3.35 -5.78
C GLN A 211 4.27 -1.97 -5.58
N TRP A 212 3.14 -1.89 -4.84
CA TRP A 212 2.55 -0.61 -4.46
C TRP A 212 3.51 0.24 -3.62
N VAL A 213 4.23 -0.36 -2.66
CA VAL A 213 5.27 0.32 -1.89
C VAL A 213 6.29 0.98 -2.83
N GLN A 214 6.83 0.26 -3.82
CA GLN A 214 7.77 0.83 -4.79
C GLN A 214 7.19 2.00 -5.59
N ILE A 215 5.92 1.90 -6.01
CA ILE A 215 5.22 2.98 -6.73
C ILE A 215 5.08 4.21 -5.82
N ARG A 216 4.61 4.01 -4.59
CA ARG A 216 4.43 5.07 -3.60
C ARG A 216 5.74 5.81 -3.34
N GLU A 217 6.81 5.09 -3.00
CA GLU A 217 8.13 5.66 -2.73
C GLU A 217 8.64 6.47 -3.94
N ARG A 218 8.47 5.94 -5.16
CA ARG A 218 8.86 6.63 -6.38
C ARG A 218 8.06 7.92 -6.62
N LEU A 219 6.75 7.88 -6.40
CA LEU A 219 5.89 9.07 -6.57
C LEU A 219 6.24 10.14 -5.54
N ILE A 220 6.46 9.77 -4.29
CA ILE A 220 6.86 10.72 -3.24
C ILE A 220 8.22 11.34 -3.57
N ALA A 221 9.16 10.53 -4.05
CA ALA A 221 10.50 10.99 -4.41
C ALA A 221 10.51 11.96 -5.60
N THR A 222 9.58 11.80 -6.54
CA THR A 222 9.60 12.54 -7.82
C THR A 222 8.66 13.74 -7.86
N THR A 223 7.61 13.77 -7.05
CA THR A 223 6.62 14.85 -7.09
C THR A 223 5.99 15.14 -5.74
N LYS A 224 5.71 16.43 -5.51
CA LYS A 224 5.08 16.94 -4.28
C LYS A 224 3.58 17.17 -4.42
N ARG A 225 3.01 16.81 -5.58
CA ARG A 225 1.61 17.09 -5.92
C ARG A 225 0.63 16.10 -5.28
N PHE A 226 1.13 14.98 -4.78
CA PHE A 226 0.29 13.91 -4.22
C PHE A 226 0.40 13.87 -2.70
N ALA A 227 -0.76 13.67 -2.07
CA ALA A 227 -0.88 13.24 -0.69
C ALA A 227 -1.55 11.87 -0.68
N PHE A 228 -1.01 10.94 0.11
CA PHE A 228 -1.49 9.57 0.15
C PHE A 228 -2.39 9.36 1.36
N ASP A 229 -3.45 8.56 1.22
CA ASP A 229 -4.22 8.01 2.32
C ASP A 229 -4.41 6.52 2.03
N GLU A 230 -3.77 5.68 2.83
CA GLU A 230 -3.62 4.25 2.54
C GLU A 230 -4.56 3.43 3.42
N GLY A 231 -5.38 2.62 2.75
CA GLY A 231 -6.27 1.65 3.37
C GLY A 231 -6.21 0.33 2.62
N THR A 232 -6.92 -0.67 3.14
CA THR A 232 -7.04 -1.99 2.53
C THR A 232 -8.50 -2.35 2.36
N ALA A 233 -8.80 -3.05 1.27
CA ALA A 233 -10.10 -3.62 1.02
C ALA A 233 -9.92 -5.09 0.63
N PHE A 234 -10.78 -5.96 1.16
CA PHE A 234 -10.83 -7.36 0.77
C PHE A 234 -11.49 -7.51 -0.59
N ALA A 235 -10.90 -8.33 -1.46
CA ALA A 235 -11.53 -8.80 -2.68
C ALA A 235 -12.73 -9.71 -2.35
N TRP A 236 -13.47 -10.15 -3.37
CA TRP A 236 -14.38 -11.28 -3.21
C TRP A 236 -13.63 -12.59 -3.42
N LEU A 237 -14.12 -13.68 -2.84
CA LEU A 237 -13.63 -15.03 -3.14
C LEU A 237 -14.51 -15.65 -4.25
N PRO A 238 -13.93 -16.25 -5.30
CA PRO A 238 -12.50 -16.30 -5.61
C PRO A 238 -11.95 -14.92 -6.04
N THR A 239 -10.68 -14.63 -5.72
CA THR A 239 -10.02 -13.33 -5.97
C THR A 239 -9.61 -13.12 -7.43
N VAL A 240 -10.34 -13.72 -8.38
CA VAL A 240 -10.06 -13.57 -9.81
C VAL A 240 -10.43 -12.16 -10.29
N THR A 241 -9.76 -11.72 -11.35
CA THR A 241 -9.90 -10.38 -11.93
C THR A 241 -11.35 -10.02 -12.24
N SER A 242 -12.07 -10.89 -12.97
CA SER A 242 -13.44 -10.60 -13.42
C SER A 242 -14.40 -10.35 -12.24
N VAL A 243 -14.30 -11.20 -11.20
CA VAL A 243 -15.09 -11.09 -9.97
C VAL A 243 -14.77 -9.79 -9.23
N SER A 244 -13.49 -9.52 -9.01
CA SER A 244 -13.04 -8.37 -8.22
C SER A 244 -13.37 -7.05 -8.91
N ARG A 245 -13.09 -6.93 -10.22
CA ARG A 245 -13.30 -5.68 -10.96
C ARG A 245 -14.78 -5.40 -11.21
N GLN A 246 -15.60 -6.39 -11.54
CA GLN A 246 -17.04 -6.15 -11.68
C GLN A 246 -17.69 -5.74 -10.37
N ALA A 247 -17.34 -6.39 -9.26
CA ALA A 247 -17.81 -5.98 -7.95
C ALA A 247 -17.36 -4.54 -7.61
N LEU A 248 -16.09 -4.22 -7.91
CA LEU A 248 -15.52 -2.88 -7.70
C LEU A 248 -16.18 -1.79 -8.54
N PHE A 249 -16.48 -2.02 -9.83
CA PHE A 249 -17.07 -1.00 -10.71
C PHE A 249 -18.59 -0.92 -10.60
N SER A 250 -19.28 -1.99 -10.20
CA SER A 250 -20.74 -1.98 -10.00
C SER A 250 -21.16 -1.51 -8.61
N GLY A 251 -20.33 -1.77 -7.59
CA GLY A 251 -20.71 -1.64 -6.19
C GLY A 251 -21.69 -2.73 -5.72
N LEU A 252 -21.84 -3.80 -6.51
CA LEU A 252 -22.74 -4.92 -6.27
C LEU A 252 -21.97 -6.16 -5.81
N LYS A 253 -22.68 -7.11 -5.19
CA LYS A 253 -22.14 -8.42 -4.86
C LYS A 253 -22.03 -9.26 -6.15
N PRO A 254 -21.07 -10.21 -6.24
CA PRO A 254 -20.91 -11.07 -7.41
C PRO A 254 -22.20 -11.77 -7.88
N ARG A 255 -23.06 -12.20 -6.95
CA ARG A 255 -24.35 -12.86 -7.26
C ARG A 255 -25.36 -11.94 -7.97
N GLU A 256 -25.19 -10.63 -7.88
CA GLU A 256 -26.06 -9.65 -8.53
C GLU A 256 -25.63 -9.37 -9.99
N VAL A 257 -24.45 -9.84 -10.39
CA VAL A 257 -23.89 -9.73 -11.75
C VAL A 257 -23.45 -11.10 -12.29
N GLU A 258 -24.15 -12.17 -11.86
CA GLU A 258 -23.79 -13.56 -12.12
C GLU A 258 -23.67 -13.87 -13.62
N ASP A 259 -24.58 -13.32 -14.44
CA ASP A 259 -24.61 -13.54 -15.90
C ASP A 259 -23.36 -13.04 -16.65
N SER A 260 -22.55 -12.18 -16.03
CA SER A 260 -21.33 -11.66 -16.63
C SER A 260 -20.08 -11.86 -15.78
N ILE A 261 -20.18 -12.56 -14.63
CA ILE A 261 -19.15 -12.57 -13.58
C ILE A 261 -17.78 -13.11 -14.02
N ASP A 262 -17.74 -13.90 -15.08
CA ASP A 262 -16.55 -14.50 -15.70
C ASP A 262 -15.87 -13.57 -16.73
N ARG A 263 -16.46 -12.42 -17.04
CA ARG A 263 -15.98 -11.48 -18.06
C ARG A 263 -15.77 -10.08 -17.49
N THR A 264 -15.28 -9.15 -18.32
CA THR A 264 -14.98 -7.76 -17.92
C THR A 264 -15.58 -6.71 -18.86
N ASP A 265 -16.37 -7.12 -19.86
CA ASP A 265 -16.97 -6.23 -20.85
C ASP A 265 -18.15 -5.40 -20.31
N LYS A 266 -18.72 -5.80 -19.17
CA LYS A 266 -19.81 -5.07 -18.51
C LYS A 266 -19.35 -3.94 -17.58
N GLU A 267 -18.06 -3.86 -17.28
CA GLU A 267 -17.52 -2.90 -16.30
C GLU A 267 -17.85 -1.45 -16.65
N GLU A 268 -17.72 -1.03 -17.90
CA GLU A 268 -18.08 0.32 -18.33
C GLU A 268 -19.56 0.62 -18.07
N SER A 269 -20.45 -0.30 -18.47
CA SER A 269 -21.89 -0.12 -18.27
C SER A 269 -22.28 -0.11 -16.80
N LEU A 270 -21.65 -0.96 -15.98
CA LEU A 270 -21.90 -1.05 -14.54
C LEU A 270 -21.43 0.22 -13.82
N TRP A 271 -20.22 0.70 -14.13
CA TRP A 271 -19.69 1.96 -13.59
C TRP A 271 -20.56 3.15 -13.95
N ARG A 272 -20.98 3.24 -15.23
CA ARG A 272 -21.86 4.32 -15.69
C ARG A 272 -23.20 4.28 -14.98
N THR A 273 -23.82 3.10 -14.88
CA THR A 273 -25.12 2.91 -14.22
C THR A 273 -25.06 3.29 -12.75
N PHE A 274 -24.01 2.87 -12.02
CA PHE A 274 -23.82 3.23 -10.61
C PHE A 274 -23.85 4.75 -10.44
N TRP A 275 -23.03 5.49 -11.20
CA TRP A 275 -22.93 6.94 -11.04
C TRP A 275 -24.15 7.71 -11.55
N GLN A 276 -24.85 7.20 -12.56
CA GLN A 276 -26.13 7.75 -12.99
C GLN A 276 -27.19 7.64 -11.89
N ASN A 277 -27.25 6.50 -11.20
CA ASN A 277 -28.16 6.29 -10.07
C ASN A 277 -27.84 7.22 -8.89
N GLU A 278 -26.57 7.63 -8.74
CA GLU A 278 -26.13 8.64 -7.76
C GLU A 278 -26.26 10.08 -8.29
N GLY A 279 -26.95 10.30 -9.41
CA GLY A 279 -27.28 11.62 -9.94
C GLY A 279 -26.16 12.31 -10.73
N VAL A 280 -25.09 11.59 -11.11
CA VAL A 280 -24.06 12.12 -12.00
C VAL A 280 -24.51 12.01 -13.46
N ASN A 281 -24.34 13.08 -14.23
CA ASN A 281 -24.68 13.08 -15.65
C ASN A 281 -23.81 12.04 -16.38
N ALA A 282 -24.44 11.23 -17.24
CA ALA A 282 -23.77 10.18 -18.00
C ALA A 282 -22.55 10.65 -18.82
N ASN A 283 -22.59 11.89 -19.33
CA ASN A 283 -21.50 12.47 -20.10
C ASN A 283 -20.30 12.86 -19.23
N GLU A 284 -20.52 13.04 -17.93
CA GLU A 284 -19.48 13.36 -16.93
C GLU A 284 -18.86 12.09 -16.32
N VAL A 285 -19.30 10.90 -16.74
CA VAL A 285 -18.76 9.60 -16.32
C VAL A 285 -17.93 9.02 -17.46
N MET A 286 -16.69 8.66 -17.15
CA MET A 286 -15.76 8.04 -18.08
C MET A 286 -15.21 6.74 -17.50
N TYR A 287 -15.00 5.76 -18.37
CA TYR A 287 -14.32 4.52 -18.05
C TYR A 287 -13.34 4.17 -19.17
N ARG A 288 -12.14 3.73 -18.82
CA ARG A 288 -11.15 3.18 -19.76
C ARG A 288 -10.44 1.97 -19.15
N ARG A 289 -10.13 1.00 -20.00
CA ARG A 289 -9.36 -0.20 -19.67
C ARG A 289 -8.31 -0.45 -20.75
N ALA A 290 -7.54 -1.52 -20.61
CA ALA A 290 -6.46 -1.86 -21.53
C ALA A 290 -5.38 -0.77 -21.61
N LEU A 291 -5.13 -0.07 -20.49
CA LEU A 291 -3.98 0.80 -20.32
C LEU A 291 -2.79 -0.08 -19.93
N ARG A 292 -1.92 -0.34 -20.91
CA ARG A 292 -0.83 -1.32 -20.82
C ARG A 292 0.54 -0.69 -21.06
N GLN A 293 0.58 0.45 -21.74
CA GLN A 293 1.81 1.09 -22.17
C GLN A 293 1.74 2.61 -21.98
N ALA A 294 2.88 3.22 -21.65
CA ALA A 294 3.00 4.66 -21.48
C ALA A 294 2.66 5.46 -22.75
N SER A 295 2.81 4.87 -23.94
CA SER A 295 2.42 5.48 -25.22
C SER A 295 0.93 5.78 -25.33
N GLN A 296 0.09 5.14 -24.51
CA GLN A 296 -1.36 5.39 -24.48
C GLN A 296 -1.74 6.61 -23.63
N LEU A 297 -0.79 7.18 -22.87
CA LEU A 297 -1.08 8.26 -21.92
C LEU A 297 -1.44 9.58 -22.61
N ASP A 298 -0.77 9.93 -23.72
CA ASP A 298 -1.07 11.17 -24.46
C ASP A 298 -2.51 11.16 -25.02
N ALA A 299 -2.95 10.02 -25.54
CA ALA A 299 -4.32 9.84 -26.02
C ALA A 299 -5.35 9.90 -24.88
N LEU A 300 -5.03 9.29 -23.73
CA LEU A 300 -5.87 9.36 -22.54
C LEU A 300 -5.98 10.79 -22.01
N GLU A 301 -4.88 11.54 -21.97
CA GLU A 301 -4.86 12.95 -21.55
C GLU A 301 -5.72 13.81 -22.49
N ALA A 302 -5.56 13.66 -23.80
CA ALA A 302 -6.38 14.38 -24.79
C ALA A 302 -7.88 14.11 -24.57
N GLU A 303 -8.26 12.85 -24.32
CA GLU A 303 -9.65 12.49 -24.05
C GLU A 303 -10.18 13.10 -22.75
N LEU A 304 -9.38 13.09 -21.68
CA LEU A 304 -9.75 13.70 -20.39
C LEU A 304 -9.96 15.22 -20.51
N ILE A 305 -9.13 15.89 -21.32
CA ILE A 305 -9.22 17.34 -21.59
C ILE A 305 -10.48 17.68 -22.40
N ASP A 306 -10.80 16.87 -23.41
CA ASP A 306 -11.97 17.04 -24.27
C ASP A 306 -13.27 16.80 -23.50
N ARG A 307 -13.40 15.63 -22.87
CA ARG A 307 -14.64 15.19 -22.22
C ARG A 307 -14.89 15.83 -20.86
N ARG A 308 -13.83 16.26 -20.18
CA ARG A 308 -13.85 16.87 -18.82
C ARG A 308 -14.73 16.09 -17.82
N PRO A 309 -14.56 14.76 -17.68
CA PRO A 309 -15.38 13.98 -16.78
C PRO A 309 -15.23 14.43 -15.32
N LYS A 310 -16.30 14.28 -14.54
CA LYS A 310 -16.24 14.46 -13.08
C LYS A 310 -15.90 13.15 -12.37
N VAL A 311 -16.15 12.02 -13.01
CA VAL A 311 -15.87 10.70 -12.45
C VAL A 311 -15.23 9.82 -13.51
N VAL A 312 -14.05 9.27 -13.19
CA VAL A 312 -13.29 8.41 -14.10
C VAL A 312 -12.96 7.09 -13.43
N GLY A 313 -13.18 5.98 -14.12
CA GLY A 313 -12.64 4.67 -13.78
C GLY A 313 -11.59 4.25 -14.80
N LEU A 314 -10.36 3.97 -14.35
CA LEU A 314 -9.25 3.57 -15.22
C LEU A 314 -8.73 2.20 -14.76
N VAL A 315 -8.57 1.28 -15.71
CA VAL A 315 -7.93 -0.02 -15.46
C VAL A 315 -6.59 -0.09 -16.17
N ILE A 316 -5.55 -0.31 -15.38
CA ILE A 316 -4.16 -0.48 -15.80
C ILE A 316 -3.86 -1.98 -15.77
N ASP A 317 -3.76 -2.60 -16.94
CA ASP A 317 -3.59 -4.05 -17.10
C ASP A 317 -2.10 -4.45 -17.30
N GLU A 318 -1.16 -3.50 -17.12
CA GLU A 318 0.27 -3.72 -17.41
C GLU A 318 0.90 -4.86 -16.58
N VAL A 319 0.57 -4.95 -15.29
CA VAL A 319 1.16 -5.94 -14.37
C VAL A 319 0.63 -7.34 -14.67
N ASP A 320 -0.69 -7.47 -14.77
CA ASP A 320 -1.37 -8.72 -15.14
C ASP A 320 -0.86 -9.28 -16.48
N GLU A 321 -0.71 -8.44 -17.51
CA GLU A 321 -0.19 -8.88 -18.82
C GLU A 321 1.27 -9.40 -18.72
N ARG A 322 2.09 -8.83 -17.84
CA ARG A 322 3.47 -9.31 -17.61
C ARG A 322 3.52 -10.62 -16.84
N LEU A 323 2.55 -10.89 -15.96
CA LEU A 323 2.47 -12.14 -15.19
C LEU A 323 2.03 -13.34 -16.04
N HIS A 324 1.29 -13.08 -17.13
CA HIS A 324 0.78 -14.10 -18.04
C HIS A 324 1.67 -14.35 -19.28
N LYS A 325 2.84 -13.71 -19.37
CA LYS A 325 3.86 -13.95 -20.41
C LYS A 325 5.00 -14.81 -19.87
#